data_AF-A0A3L7E4D2-F1
#
_entry.id   AF-A0A3L7E4D2-F1
#
_cell.length_a   1.000
_cell.length_b   1.000
_cell.length_c   1.000
_cell.angle_alpha   90.00
_cell.angle_beta   90.00
_cell.angle_gamma   90.00
#
_symmetry.space_group_name_H-M   'P 1'
#
loop_
_entity.id
_entity.type
_entity.pdbx_description
1 polymer ?
#
loop_
_entity_poly.entity_id
_entity_poly.type
_entity_poly.pdbx_seq_one_letter_code
_entity_poly.pdbx_strand_id
1 'polypeptide(L)'
;MTPEQVKALETRVEERWQARIAHDWGKAWEYTSPAYREVFPKQLYVKKFSYTANWELTGLEVTNYDPHAAVASVVVRVMSMPTKQTSAAAKALGAMPRELHERWILVDGEWWFGANY
;
A
#
# COMPACT_ATOMS: atom_id res chain seq x y z
N MET A 1 -3.70 20.95 0.52
CA MET A 1 -3.62 20.03 1.69
C MET A 1 -2.87 20.74 2.79
N THR A 2 -3.31 20.61 4.04
CA THR A 2 -2.56 21.15 5.19
C THR A 2 -1.38 20.23 5.53
N PRO A 3 -0.32 20.72 6.21
CA PRO A 3 0.77 19.87 6.69
C PRO A 3 0.30 18.71 7.58
N GLU A 4 -0.75 18.95 8.36
CA GLU A 4 -1.38 17.93 9.22
C GLU A 4 -2.03 16.81 8.38
N GLN A 5 -2.74 17.18 7.31
CA GLN A 5 -3.34 16.21 6.39
C GLN A 5 -2.28 15.39 5.66
N VAL A 6 -1.16 16.01 5.27
CA VAL A 6 -0.01 15.31 4.66
C VAL A 6 0.51 14.28 5.66
N LYS A 7 0.85 14.70 6.86
CA LYS A 7 1.39 13.80 7.89
C LYS A 7 0.44 12.65 8.21
N ALA A 8 -0.85 12.92 8.35
CA ALA A 8 -1.86 11.89 8.59
C ALA A 8 -1.93 10.88 7.42
N LEU A 9 -1.82 11.34 6.18
CA LEU A 9 -1.76 10.47 5.01
C LEU A 9 -0.49 9.60 5.03
N GLU A 10 0.68 10.21 5.24
CA GLU A 10 1.97 9.50 5.29
C GLU A 10 1.96 8.41 6.36
N THR A 11 1.48 8.71 7.57
CA THR A 11 1.33 7.74 8.66
C THR A 11 0.44 6.57 8.25
N ARG A 12 -0.73 6.81 7.65
CA ARG A 12 -1.61 5.70 7.24
C ARG A 12 -1.02 4.85 6.13
N VAL A 13 -0.33 5.47 5.18
CA VAL A 13 0.33 4.73 4.11
C VAL A 13 1.42 3.85 4.70
N GLU A 14 2.25 4.41 5.60
CA GLU A 14 3.29 3.65 6.30
C GLU A 14 2.71 2.48 7.09
N GLU A 15 1.68 2.71 7.92
CA GLU A 15 1.04 1.64 8.70
C GLU A 15 0.47 0.52 7.83
N ARG A 16 -0.18 0.87 6.71
CA ARG A 16 -0.65 -0.11 5.73
C ARG A 16 0.50 -0.90 5.14
N TRP A 17 1.62 -0.25 4.83
CA TRP A 17 2.81 -0.90 4.31
C TRP A 17 3.50 -1.80 5.34
N GLN A 18 3.55 -1.40 6.62
CA GLN A 18 4.03 -2.25 7.69
C GLN A 18 3.18 -3.52 7.81
N ALA A 19 1.86 -3.42 7.67
CA ALA A 19 0.99 -4.59 7.62
C ALA A 19 1.32 -5.50 6.43
N ARG A 20 1.60 -4.94 5.25
CA ARG A 20 2.01 -5.73 4.06
C ARG A 20 3.38 -6.39 4.22
N ILE A 21 4.34 -5.70 4.82
CA ILE A 21 5.69 -6.22 5.10
C ILE A 21 5.63 -7.38 6.10
N ALA A 22 4.78 -7.26 7.12
CA ALA A 22 4.50 -8.32 8.09
C ALA A 22 3.61 -9.45 7.56
N HIS A 23 3.23 -9.41 6.27
CA HIS A 23 2.26 -10.31 5.63
C HIS A 23 0.90 -10.38 6.35
N ASP A 24 0.55 -9.36 7.14
CA ASP A 24 -0.77 -9.19 7.74
C ASP A 24 -1.71 -8.51 6.75
N TRP A 25 -2.14 -9.30 5.76
CA TRP A 25 -3.09 -8.87 4.75
C TRP A 25 -4.44 -8.47 5.34
N GLY A 26 -4.78 -9.05 6.50
CA GLY A 26 -6.01 -8.74 7.21
C GLY A 26 -5.99 -7.30 7.72
N LYS A 27 -4.89 -6.90 8.36
CA LYS A 27 -4.68 -5.52 8.80
C LYS A 27 -4.54 -4.57 7.61
N ALA A 28 -3.83 -4.96 6.54
CA ALA A 28 -3.73 -4.13 5.34
C ALA A 28 -5.09 -3.85 4.67
N TRP A 29 -6.05 -4.78 4.76
CA TRP A 29 -7.42 -4.59 4.28
C TRP A 29 -8.19 -3.52 5.09
N GLU A 30 -7.91 -3.34 6.37
CA GLU A 30 -8.60 -2.37 7.22
C GLU A 30 -8.34 -0.92 6.79
N TYR A 31 -7.21 -0.68 6.11
CA TYR A 31 -6.86 0.62 5.52
C TYR A 31 -7.56 0.89 4.18
N THR A 32 -8.28 -0.09 3.60
CA THR A 32 -9.03 0.11 2.35
C THR A 32 -10.31 0.92 2.60
N SER A 33 -10.76 1.64 1.57
CA SER A 33 -11.96 2.48 1.68
C SER A 33 -13.21 1.68 2.10
N PRO A 34 -14.15 2.28 2.85
CA PRO A 34 -15.41 1.64 3.20
C PRO A 34 -16.13 1.04 1.98
N ALA A 35 -16.23 1.81 0.89
CA ALA A 35 -16.83 1.36 -0.37
C ALA A 35 -16.13 0.12 -0.97
N TYR A 36 -14.81 -0.01 -0.81
CA TYR A 36 -14.09 -1.22 -1.22
C TYR A 36 -14.46 -2.42 -0.34
N ARG A 37 -14.53 -2.20 0.98
CA ARG A 37 -14.83 -3.25 1.96
C ARG A 37 -16.25 -3.80 1.84
N GLU A 38 -17.19 -2.99 1.36
CA GLU A 38 -18.57 -3.42 1.08
C GLU A 38 -18.66 -4.48 -0.01
N VAL A 39 -17.84 -4.37 -1.05
CA VAL A 39 -17.90 -5.27 -2.22
C VAL A 39 -16.79 -6.32 -2.24
N PHE A 40 -15.69 -6.10 -1.51
CA PHE A 40 -14.54 -7.01 -1.46
C PHE A 40 -14.20 -7.43 -0.02
N PRO A 41 -14.79 -8.54 0.46
CA PRO A 41 -14.60 -9.03 1.83
C PRO A 41 -13.14 -9.36 2.16
N LYS A 42 -12.77 -9.17 3.43
CA LYS A 42 -11.44 -9.47 4.00
C LYS A 42 -10.90 -10.83 3.59
N GLN A 43 -11.74 -11.88 3.61
CA GLN A 43 -11.34 -13.24 3.27
C GLN A 43 -10.88 -13.41 1.82
N LEU A 44 -11.47 -12.66 0.87
CA LEU A 44 -11.05 -12.67 -0.53
C LEU A 44 -9.80 -11.81 -0.75
N TYR A 45 -9.64 -10.74 0.03
CA TYR A 45 -8.45 -9.90 0.03
C TYR A 45 -7.18 -10.65 0.39
N VAL A 46 -7.21 -11.42 1.48
CA VAL A 46 -6.06 -12.23 1.90
C VAL A 46 -5.63 -13.21 0.80
N LYS A 47 -6.58 -13.76 0.05
CA LYS A 47 -6.31 -14.74 -1.03
C LYS A 47 -5.67 -14.13 -2.29
N LYS A 48 -5.72 -12.81 -2.49
CA LYS A 48 -5.06 -12.14 -3.63
C LYS A 48 -3.54 -12.20 -3.56
N PHE A 49 -2.98 -12.35 -2.36
CA PHE A 49 -1.55 -12.29 -2.15
C PHE A 49 -0.98 -13.70 -2.05
N SER A 50 -0.29 -14.14 -3.10
CA SER A 50 0.65 -15.27 -2.99
C SER A 50 1.86 -14.83 -2.17
N TYR A 51 2.35 -15.68 -1.27
CA TYR A 51 3.50 -15.44 -0.36
C TYR A 51 4.86 -15.27 -1.08
N THR A 52 4.93 -14.58 -2.20
CA THR A 52 6.05 -14.68 -3.14
C THR A 52 7.09 -13.57 -3.02
N ALA A 53 6.80 -12.49 -2.28
CA ALA A 53 7.76 -11.40 -2.10
C ALA A 53 7.80 -10.86 -0.66
N ASN A 54 9.02 -10.69 -0.16
CA ASN A 54 9.35 -9.81 0.96
C ASN A 54 9.49 -8.39 0.42
N TRP A 55 9.08 -7.43 1.23
CA TRP A 55 9.10 -6.02 0.88
C TRP A 55 9.87 -5.23 1.94
N GLU A 56 10.55 -4.19 1.51
CA GLU A 56 11.17 -3.20 2.38
C GLU A 56 10.73 -1.82 1.89
N LEU A 57 10.16 -1.00 2.77
CA LEU A 57 9.75 0.35 2.45
C LEU A 57 10.98 1.27 2.44
N THR A 58 11.28 1.88 1.30
CA THR A 58 12.44 2.76 1.13
C THR A 58 12.08 4.22 0.97
N GLY A 59 10.83 4.53 0.69
CA GLY A 59 10.38 5.91 0.64
C GLY A 59 8.90 6.06 0.35
N LEU A 60 8.40 7.25 0.66
CA LEU A 60 7.03 7.66 0.39
C LEU A 60 7.03 9.12 -0.04
N GLU A 61 6.18 9.45 -1.00
CA GLU A 61 6.05 10.80 -1.53
C GLU A 61 4.61 11.09 -1.93
N VAL A 62 4.00 12.13 -1.37
CA VAL A 62 2.71 12.63 -1.82
C VAL A 62 2.94 13.51 -3.05
N THR A 63 2.51 13.06 -4.22
CA THR A 63 2.81 13.71 -5.51
C THR A 63 1.70 14.64 -6.00
N ASN A 64 0.45 14.40 -5.59
CA ASN A 64 -0.68 15.23 -5.99
C ASN A 64 -1.80 15.19 -4.96
N TYR A 65 -2.62 16.24 -4.93
CA TYR A 65 -3.87 16.29 -4.18
C TYR A 65 -4.94 17.07 -4.94
N ASP A 66 -6.06 16.42 -5.23
CA ASP A 66 -7.27 17.03 -5.78
C ASP A 66 -8.24 17.38 -4.63
N PRO A 67 -8.44 18.67 -4.30
CA PRO A 67 -9.33 19.09 -3.23
C PRO A 67 -10.82 18.92 -3.58
N HIS A 68 -11.20 18.90 -4.86
CA HIS A 68 -12.59 18.74 -5.27
C HIS A 68 -13.05 17.29 -5.16
N ALA A 69 -12.15 16.36 -5.48
CA ALA A 69 -12.39 14.92 -5.33
C ALA A 69 -12.00 14.39 -3.94
N ALA A 70 -11.29 15.18 -3.13
CA ALA A 70 -10.67 14.76 -1.87
C ALA A 70 -9.76 13.53 -2.04
N VAL A 71 -8.97 13.51 -3.13
CA VAL A 71 -8.09 12.39 -3.50
C VAL A 71 -6.64 12.85 -3.55
N ALA A 72 -5.75 12.10 -2.90
CA ALA A 72 -4.30 12.25 -2.99
C ALA A 72 -3.67 11.11 -3.79
N SER A 73 -2.61 11.43 -4.53
CA SER A 73 -1.71 10.48 -5.18
C SER A 73 -0.44 10.34 -4.36
N VAL A 74 -0.06 9.10 -4.06
CA VAL A 74 1.14 8.77 -3.28
C VAL A 74 2.01 7.82 -4.10
N VAL A 75 3.29 8.14 -4.23
CA VAL A 75 4.30 7.23 -4.76
C VAL A 75 4.97 6.56 -3.58
N VAL A 76 4.91 5.23 -3.55
CA VAL A 76 5.57 4.40 -2.56
C VAL A 76 6.72 3.66 -3.22
N ARG A 77 7.92 3.80 -2.65
CA ARG A 77 9.13 3.16 -3.12
C ARG A 77 9.47 2.01 -2.19
N VAL A 78 9.67 0.83 -2.77
CA VAL A 78 9.98 -0.39 -2.03
C VAL A 78 11.06 -1.20 -2.71
N MET A 79 11.80 -1.96 -1.93
CA MET A 79 12.60 -3.07 -2.43
C MET A 79 11.78 -4.35 -2.34
N SER A 80 11.77 -5.15 -3.41
CA SER A 80 11.08 -6.43 -3.49
C SER A 80 12.07 -7.56 -3.59
N MET A 81 11.94 -8.57 -2.74
CA MET A 81 12.81 -9.74 -2.76
C MET A 81 11.97 -11.02 -2.80
N PRO A 82 12.24 -11.97 -3.72
CA PRO A 82 11.52 -13.23 -3.76
C PRO A 82 11.69 -14.02 -2.45
N THR A 83 10.59 -14.49 -1.86
CA THR A 83 10.63 -15.31 -0.62
C THR A 83 11.23 -16.69 -0.87
N LYS A 84 11.03 -17.25 -2.07
CA LYS A 84 11.59 -18.51 -2.51
C LYS A 84 12.69 -18.26 -3.52
N GLN A 85 13.94 -18.37 -3.07
CA GLN A 85 15.12 -18.32 -3.93
C GLN A 85 15.41 -19.70 -4.57
N THR A 86 14.39 -20.36 -5.12
CA THR A 86 14.47 -21.76 -5.59
C THR A 86 15.19 -21.90 -6.93
N SER A 87 15.52 -20.80 -7.61
CA SER A 87 16.32 -20.79 -8.83
C SER A 87 17.59 -19.96 -8.65
N ALA A 88 18.66 -20.31 -9.37
CA ALA A 88 19.89 -19.52 -9.42
C ALA A 88 19.62 -18.07 -9.88
N ALA A 89 18.63 -17.88 -10.77
CA ALA A 89 18.16 -16.57 -11.20
C ALA A 89 17.54 -15.76 -10.04
N ALA A 90 16.72 -16.37 -9.18
CA ALA A 90 16.14 -15.69 -8.01
C ALA A 90 17.19 -15.33 -6.96
N LYS A 91 18.27 -16.11 -6.83
CA LYS A 91 19.42 -15.77 -5.98
C LYS A 91 20.25 -14.62 -6.56
N ALA A 92 20.42 -14.59 -7.88
CA ALA A 92 21.21 -13.56 -8.58
C ALA A 92 20.50 -12.19 -8.69
N LEU A 93 19.16 -12.18 -8.76
CA LEU A 93 18.37 -10.94 -8.90
C LEU A 93 18.37 -10.06 -7.65
N GLY A 94 18.59 -10.61 -6.46
CA GLY A 94 18.61 -9.82 -5.22
C GLY A 94 17.30 -9.06 -4.96
N ALA A 95 17.39 -7.97 -4.20
CA ALA A 95 16.26 -7.07 -3.97
C ALA A 95 16.12 -6.08 -5.13
N MET A 96 14.91 -5.98 -5.70
CA MET A 96 14.63 -5.15 -6.87
C MET A 96 13.81 -3.91 -6.47
N PRO A 97 14.19 -2.69 -6.89
CA PRO A 97 13.42 -1.49 -6.61
C PRO A 97 12.08 -1.51 -7.37
N ARG A 98 11.02 -1.03 -6.71
CA ARG A 98 9.69 -0.88 -7.28
C ARG A 98 9.09 0.44 -6.82
N GLU A 99 8.49 1.16 -7.76
CA GLU A 99 7.66 2.32 -7.48
C GLU A 99 6.19 1.93 -7.66
N LEU A 100 5.35 2.28 -6.68
CA LEU A 100 3.94 1.94 -6.65
C LEU A 100 3.13 3.22 -6.49
N HIS A 101 2.26 3.46 -7.45
CA HIS A 101 1.37 4.61 -7.44
C HIS A 101 0.06 4.23 -6.74
N GLU A 102 -0.17 4.84 -5.60
CA GLU A 102 -1.34 4.62 -4.76
C GLU A 102 -2.26 5.85 -4.80
N ARG A 103 -3.56 5.61 -4.73
CA ARG A 103 -4.56 6.67 -4.57
C ARG A 103 -5.19 6.55 -3.20
N TRP A 104 -5.32 7.69 -2.53
CA TRP A 104 -5.86 7.79 -1.19
C TRP A 104 -7.02 8.77 -1.18
N ILE A 105 -8.11 8.41 -0.52
CA ILE A 105 -9.37 9.16 -0.51
C ILE A 105 -9.61 9.64 0.91
N LEU A 106 -9.85 10.94 1.07
CA LEU A 106 -10.20 11.53 2.37
C LEU A 106 -11.72 11.44 2.55
N VAL A 107 -12.15 10.68 3.56
CA VAL A 107 -13.57 10.51 3.92
C VAL A 107 -13.71 10.75 5.41
N ASP A 108 -14.62 11.65 5.79
CA ASP A 108 -14.89 12.01 7.20
C ASP A 108 -13.63 12.39 8.01
N GLY A 109 -12.66 13.03 7.35
CA GLY A 109 -11.39 13.46 7.96
C GLY A 109 -10.32 12.36 8.06
N GLU A 110 -10.59 11.17 7.54
CA GLU A 110 -9.68 10.02 7.57
C GLU A 110 -9.28 9.58 6.16
N TRP A 111 -8.00 9.22 5.99
CA TRP A 111 -7.46 8.79 4.70
C TRP A 111 -7.65 7.29 4.48
N TRP A 112 -8.12 6.91 3.30
CA TRP A 112 -8.38 5.52 2.94
C TRP A 112 -7.71 5.14 1.63
N PHE A 113 -7.12 3.94 1.59
CA PHE A 113 -6.53 3.42 0.37
C PHE A 113 -7.63 3.11 -0.66
N GLY A 114 -7.60 3.85 -1.77
CA GLY A 114 -8.46 3.66 -2.93
C GLY A 114 -7.96 2.51 -3.78
N ALA A 115 -8.20 1.28 -3.31
CA ALA A 115 -7.89 0.07 -4.06
C ALA A 115 -8.71 0.07 -5.38
N ASN A 116 -8.04 0.35 -6.50
CA ASN A 116 -8.63 0.14 -7.82
C ASN A 116 -8.71 -1.35 -8.14
N TYR A 117 -9.83 -1.73 -8.75
CA TYR A 117 -10.07 -3.06 -9.30
C TYR A 117 -9.26 -3.32 -10.56
#